data_AF-A0A3D0HGL5-F1
#
_entry.id   AF-A0A3D0HGL5-F1
#
_cell.length_a   1.000
_cell.length_b   1.000
_cell.length_c   1.000
_cell.angle_alpha   90.00
_cell.angle_beta   90.00
_cell.angle_gamma   90.00
#
_symmetry.space_group_name_H-M   'P 1'
#
loop_
_entity.id
_entity.type
_entity.pdbx_description
1 polymer ?
#
loop_
_entity_poly.entity_id
_entity_poly.type
_entity_poly.pdbx_seq_one_letter_code
_entity_poly.pdbx_strand_id
1 'polypeptide(L)' 'MTAHIKIVGLGPGSNDAITAQTLHEIESSTHRFIRTTRHPSARLVKDATSFDAEYEKHDKFEDVY' A
#
# COMPACT_ATOMS: atom_id res chain seq x y z
N MET A 1 7.10 22.70 8.91
CA MET A 1 6.37 21.43 8.72
C MET A 1 7.39 20.36 8.35
N THR A 2 7.31 19.20 8.97
CA THR A 2 8.24 18.08 8.71
C THR A 2 7.51 17.04 7.86
N ALA A 3 8.19 16.47 6.86
CA ALA A 3 7.62 15.36 6.11
C ALA A 3 7.40 14.14 7.03
N HIS A 4 6.28 13.45 6.86
CA HIS A 4 5.92 12.28 7.66
C HIS A 4 5.51 11.13 6.73
N ILE A 5 6.02 9.93 7.02
CA ILE A 5 5.68 8.70 6.31
C ILE A 5 5.01 7.76 7.31
N LYS A 6 3.82 7.26 6.98
CA LYS A 6 3.09 6.29 7.79
C LYS A 6 3.01 4.96 7.04
N ILE A 7 3.46 3.89 7.68
CA ILE A 7 3.41 2.54 7.12
C ILE A 7 2.33 1.77 7.86
N VAL A 8 1.38 1.19 7.11
CA VAL A 8 0.24 0.45 7.67
C VAL A 8 0.11 -0.92 6.99
N GLY A 9 -0.38 -1.91 7.75
CA GLY A 9 -0.69 -3.24 7.22
C GLY A 9 -2.13 -3.31 6.68
N LEU A 10 -2.30 -3.90 5.48
CA LEU A 10 -3.61 -4.11 4.85
C LEU A 10 -4.28 -5.45 5.20
N GLY A 11 -3.65 -6.24 6.07
CA GLY A 11 -4.10 -7.58 6.45
C GLY A 11 -3.98 -8.61 5.31
N PRO A 12 -4.46 -9.85 5.53
CA PRO A 12 -4.30 -10.97 4.60
C PRO A 12 -5.23 -10.94 3.37
N GLY A 13 -6.09 -9.91 3.22
CA GLY A 13 -6.97 -9.77 2.06
C GLY A 13 -8.48 -9.74 2.35
N SER A 14 -8.90 -10.15 3.55
CA SER A 14 -10.30 -9.98 3.99
C SER A 14 -10.55 -8.55 4.46
N ASN A 15 -11.73 -8.01 4.14
CA ASN A 15 -12.17 -6.70 4.63
C ASN A 15 -12.25 -6.67 6.16
N ASP A 16 -12.64 -7.77 6.80
CA ASP A 16 -12.81 -7.83 8.26
C ASP A 16 -11.48 -7.83 9.01
N ALA A 17 -10.37 -8.07 8.30
CA ALA A 17 -9.03 -8.11 8.87
C ALA A 17 -8.32 -6.75 8.83
N ILE A 18 -8.93 -5.72 8.23
CA ILE A 18 -8.37 -4.36 8.24
C ILE A 18 -8.88 -3.58 9.45
N THR A 19 -7.98 -2.89 10.15
CA THR A 19 -8.38 -2.09 11.30
C THR A 19 -9.03 -0.77 10.85
N ALA A 20 -9.97 -0.27 11.66
CA ALA A 20 -10.56 1.06 11.43
C ALA A 20 -9.49 2.17 11.42
N GLN A 21 -8.43 2.02 12.23
CA GLN A 21 -7.30 2.93 12.23
C GLN A 21 -6.59 2.94 10.87
N THR A 22 -6.29 1.77 10.29
CA THR A 22 -5.68 1.68 8.95
C THR A 22 -6.52 2.39 7.90
N LEU A 23 -7.84 2.22 7.90
CA LEU A 23 -8.73 2.89 6.95
C LEU A 23 -8.70 4.41 7.11
N HIS A 24 -8.75 4.90 8.35
CA HIS A 24 -8.66 6.33 8.64
C HIS A 24 -7.34 6.96 8.15
N GLU A 25 -6.24 6.23 8.32
CA GLU A 25 -4.91 6.70 7.87
C GLU A 25 -4.81 6.73 6.34
N ILE A 26 -5.40 5.75 5.65
CA ILE A 26 -5.48 5.76 4.19
C ILE A 26 -6.29 6.97 3.71
N GLU A 27 -7.46 7.21 4.30
CA GLU A 27 -8.35 8.31 3.91
C GLU A 27 -7.72 9.68 4.14
N SER A 28 -7.02 9.87 5.26
CA SER A 28 -6.34 11.13 5.60
C SER A 28 -5.06 11.40 4.80
N SER A 29 -4.51 10.37 4.14
CA SER A 29 -3.26 10.50 3.37
C SER A 29 -3.52 11.03 1.96
N THR A 30 -2.79 12.10 1.59
CA THR A 30 -2.80 12.68 0.24
C THR A 30 -1.99 11.85 -0.76
N HIS A 31 -0.84 11.31 -0.33
CA HIS A 31 0.00 10.45 -1.15
C HIS A 31 -0.07 9.03 -0.64
N ARG A 32 -0.45 8.10 -1.52
CA ARG A 32 -0.70 6.70 -1.17
C ARG A 32 0.13 5.82 -2.07
N PHE A 33 0.81 4.85 -1.47
CA PHE A 33 1.64 3.90 -2.16
C PHE A 33 1.27 2.48 -1.75
N ILE A 34 1.25 1.57 -2.72
CA ILE A 34 1.04 0.14 -2.48
C ILE A 34 2.15 -0.65 -3.15
N ARG A 35 2.55 -1.76 -2.50
CA ARG A 35 3.52 -2.67 -3.11
C ARG A 35 3.00 -3.25 -4.44
N THR A 36 1.73 -3.63 -4.47
CA THR A 36 1.11 -4.28 -5.64
C THR A 36 -0.39 -4.06 -5.70
N THR A 37 -0.93 -3.91 -6.91
CA THR A 37 -2.37 -3.91 -7.20
C THR A 37 -3.00 -5.30 -7.10
N ARG A 38 -2.19 -6.37 -7.12
CA ARG A 38 -2.67 -7.77 -7.09
C ARG A 38 -3.16 -8.20 -5.71
N HIS A 39 -2.89 -7.41 -4.67
CA HIS A 39 -3.33 -7.72 -3.32
C HIS A 39 -4.85 -7.54 -3.17
N PRO A 40 -5.60 -8.46 -2.54
CA PRO A 40 -7.05 -8.33 -2.42
C PRO A 40 -7.47 -7.01 -1.76
N SER A 41 -6.80 -6.61 -0.68
CA SER A 41 -7.07 -5.33 0.01
C SER A 41 -6.56 -4.08 -0.73
N ALA A 42 -5.85 -4.20 -1.87
CA ALA A 42 -5.34 -3.03 -2.60
C ALA A 42 -6.46 -2.07 -3.03
N ARG A 43 -7.65 -2.63 -3.33
CA ARG A 43 -8.87 -1.88 -3.66
C ARG A 43 -9.31 -0.86 -2.58
N LEU A 44 -8.87 -1.05 -1.34
CA LEU A 44 -9.20 -0.16 -0.22
C LEU A 44 -8.35 1.12 -0.26
N VAL A 45 -7.18 1.09 -0.91
CA VAL A 45 -6.28 2.23 -1.07
C VAL A 45 -6.52 2.87 -2.43
N LYS A 46 -7.60 3.64 -2.55
CA LYS A 46 -7.93 4.36 -3.80
C LYS A 46 -6.86 5.39 -4.14
N ASP A 47 -6.63 5.60 -5.43
CA ASP A 47 -5.68 6.58 -5.97
C ASP A 47 -4.22 6.36 -5.53
N ALA A 48 -3.87 5.11 -5.20
CA ALA A 48 -2.51 4.74 -4.83
C ALA A 48 -1.62 4.53 -6.05
N THR A 49 -0.36 4.94 -5.91
CA THR A 49 0.70 4.56 -6.85
C THR A 49 1.18 3.16 -6.48
N SER A 50 1.18 2.23 -7.45
CA SER A 50 1.71 0.88 -7.24
C SER A 50 3.16 0.77 -7.70
N PHE A 51 3.91 -0.11 -7.04
CA PHE A 51 5.26 -0.49 -7.44
C PHE A 51 5.31 -1.73 -8.34
N ASP A 52 4.17 -2.17 -8.89
CA ASP A 52 4.10 -3.36 -9.76
C ASP A 52 5.11 -3.29 -10.91
N ALA A 53 5.26 -2.10 -11.52
CA ALA A 53 6.19 -1.87 -12.62
C ALA A 53 7.66 -2.05 -12.21
N GLU A 54 8.02 -1.83 -10.95
CA GLU A 54 9.39 -2.05 -10.47
C GLU A 54 9.65 -3.55 -10.28
N TYR A 55 8.69 -4.27 -9.68
CA TYR A 55 8.77 -5.73 -9.57
C TYR A 55 8.76 -6.44 -10.93
N GLU A 56 8.16 -5.84 -11.97
CA GLU A 56 8.16 -6.41 -13.33
C GLU A 56 9.46 -6.12 -14.11
N LYS A 57 10.23 -5.10 -13.73
CA LYS A 57 11.49 -4.74 -14.40
C LYS A 57 12.71 -5.48 -13.86
N HIS A 58 12.64 -5.94 -12.61
CA HIS A 58 13.77 -6.52 -11.89
C HIS A 58 13.59 -8.02 -11.69
N ASP A 59 14.67 -8.79 -11.89
CA ASP A 59 14.65 -10.26 -11.77
C ASP A 59 14.67 -10.74 -10.30
N LYS A 60 15.12 -9.88 -9.38
CA LYS A 60 15.23 -10.23 -7.95
C LYS A 60 14.55 -9.19 -7.08
N PHE A 61 13.99 -9.68 -5.97
CA PHE A 61 13.41 -8.82 -4.96
C PHE A 61 14.43 -7.86 -4.32
N GLU A 62 15.68 -8.30 -4.16
CA GLU A 62 16.77 -7.49 -3.61
C GLU A 62 17.07 -6.25 -4.46
N ASP A 63 16.73 -6.26 -5.75
CA ASP A 63 16.94 -5.13 -6.65
C ASP A 63 15.81 -4.09 -6.56
N VAL A 64 14.72 -4.39 -5.84
CA VAL A 64 13.52 -3.53 -5.69
C VAL A 64 13.42 -2.91 -4.28
N TYR A 65 13.92 -3.61 -3.26
CA TYR A 65 13.86 -3.20 -1.83
C TYR A 65 15.11 -2.44 -1.40
#